data_AF-A0A377N9K1-F1
#
_entry.id   AF-A0A377N9K1-F1
#
_cell.length_a   1.000
_cell.length_b   1.000
_cell.length_c   1.000
_cell.angle_alpha   90.00
_cell.angle_beta   90.00
_cell.angle_gamma   90.00
#
_symmetry.space_group_name_H-M   'P 1'
#
loop_
_entity.id
_entity.type
_entity.pdbx_description
1 polymer ?
#
loop_
_entity_poly.entity_id
_entity_poly.type
_entity_poly.pdbx_seq_one_letter_code
_entity_poly.pdbx_strand_id
1 'polypeptide(L)'
;MFGIFPEDTPVTMEDEPVFPAEIIIDDFKEKLSIPISYWGLSDYKQSWLKSLESGLAKKDHAVLAVSMYEPGQSNFIFVWVIYFEEKNAYLQNSILFLDEHPDFTPDKINEFIEPRITHDEDGMKISEWNTDLDSVRDFYNRLKK
;
A
#
# COMPACT_ATOMS: atom_id res chain seq x y z
N MET A 1 -5.95 -0.94 15.30
CA MET A 1 -4.55 -1.27 14.94
C MET A 1 -4.45 -1.35 13.44
N PHE A 2 -3.44 -0.70 12.88
CA PHE A 2 -3.15 -0.73 11.46
C PHE A 2 -1.68 -1.12 11.20
N GLY A 3 -1.43 -1.81 10.09
CA GLY A 3 -0.09 -1.97 9.53
C GLY A 3 0.07 -3.19 8.64
N ILE A 4 1.24 -3.31 8.02
CA ILE A 4 1.69 -4.48 7.25
C ILE A 4 2.83 -5.14 8.01
N PHE A 5 2.70 -6.45 8.23
CA PHE A 5 3.62 -7.24 9.07
C PHE A 5 4.18 -8.41 8.27
N PRO A 6 5.32 -8.22 7.59
CA PRO A 6 6.08 -9.30 6.95
C PRO A 6 6.70 -10.23 8.00
N GLU A 7 6.77 -11.51 7.67
CA GLU A 7 7.54 -12.50 8.41
C GLU A 7 9.06 -12.29 8.22
N ASP A 8 9.87 -12.94 9.05
CA ASP A 8 11.33 -12.75 9.05
C ASP A 8 12.05 -13.56 7.98
N THR A 9 11.40 -14.56 7.38
CA THR A 9 12.03 -15.49 6.43
C THR A 9 11.29 -15.47 5.08
N PRO A 10 12.00 -15.21 3.97
CA PRO A 10 11.38 -15.31 2.65
C PRO A 10 11.16 -16.78 2.28
N VAL A 11 10.12 -17.01 1.48
CA VAL A 11 9.80 -18.31 0.89
C VAL A 11 9.72 -18.18 -0.63
N THR A 12 9.78 -19.30 -1.35
CA THR A 12 9.48 -19.31 -2.78
C THR A 12 8.00 -19.62 -2.99
N MET A 13 7.28 -18.73 -3.67
CA MET A 13 5.90 -18.92 -4.11
C MET A 13 5.82 -18.62 -5.60
N GLU A 14 5.20 -19.51 -6.37
CA GLU A 14 5.07 -19.35 -7.84
C GLU A 14 6.41 -19.05 -8.55
N ASP A 15 7.47 -19.75 -8.13
CA ASP A 15 8.85 -19.57 -8.62
C ASP A 15 9.49 -18.19 -8.32
N GLU A 16 8.86 -17.37 -7.47
CA GLU A 16 9.38 -16.07 -7.03
C GLU A 16 9.72 -16.06 -5.51
N PRO A 17 10.83 -15.44 -5.09
CA PRO A 17 11.07 -15.16 -3.68
C PRO A 17 10.12 -14.07 -3.16
N VAL A 18 9.41 -14.37 -2.08
CA VAL A 18 8.47 -13.46 -1.41
C VAL A 18 8.66 -13.47 0.10
N PHE A 19 8.32 -12.37 0.77
CA PHE A 19 8.01 -12.39 2.21
C PHE A 19 6.52 -12.63 2.40
N PRO A 20 6.10 -13.71 3.09
CA PRO A 20 4.75 -13.81 3.63
C PRO A 20 4.51 -12.62 4.56
N ALA A 21 3.33 -12.01 4.47
CA ALA A 21 2.97 -10.88 5.32
C ALA A 21 1.47 -10.92 5.66
N GLU A 22 1.07 -10.15 6.66
CA GLU A 22 -0.34 -9.89 6.96
C GLU A 22 -0.56 -8.37 7.00
N ILE A 23 -1.56 -7.87 6.28
CA ILE A 23 -2.11 -6.53 6.54
C ILE A 23 -3.21 -6.67 7.59
N ILE A 24 -3.16 -5.79 8.59
CA ILE A 24 -4.15 -5.71 9.66
C ILE A 24 -4.82 -4.35 9.61
N ILE A 25 -6.15 -4.35 9.54
CA ILE A 25 -7.01 -3.16 9.58
C ILE A 25 -8.08 -3.43 10.64
N ASP A 26 -7.77 -3.10 11.89
CA ASP A 26 -8.57 -3.45 13.06
C ASP A 26 -8.90 -4.94 13.16
N ASP A 27 -10.14 -5.35 12.94
CA ASP A 27 -10.60 -6.73 12.97
C ASP A 27 -10.37 -7.46 11.63
N PHE A 28 -10.15 -6.72 10.55
CA PHE A 28 -9.83 -7.28 9.25
C PHE A 28 -8.35 -7.67 9.14
N LYS A 29 -8.11 -8.81 8.50
CA LYS A 29 -6.79 -9.36 8.23
C LYS A 29 -6.75 -10.03 6.87
N GLU A 30 -5.68 -9.76 6.13
CA GLU A 30 -5.44 -10.40 4.84
C GLU A 30 -3.98 -10.82 4.71
N LYS A 31 -3.76 -12.03 4.21
CA LYS A 31 -2.42 -12.54 3.91
C LYS A 31 -1.94 -11.96 2.59
N LEU A 32 -0.69 -11.53 2.58
CA LEU A 32 0.01 -10.97 1.45
C LEU A 32 1.27 -11.79 1.16
N SER A 33 1.72 -11.76 -0.08
CA SER A 33 3.02 -12.28 -0.50
C SER A 33 3.78 -11.13 -1.14
N ILE A 34 4.76 -10.56 -0.44
CA ILE A 34 5.49 -9.37 -0.88
C ILE A 34 6.70 -9.82 -1.72
N PRO A 35 6.70 -9.62 -3.05
CA PRO A 35 7.80 -10.02 -3.91
C PRO A 35 9.07 -9.23 -3.60
N ILE A 36 10.20 -9.92 -3.63
CA ILE A 36 11.53 -9.33 -3.35
C ILE A 36 12.54 -9.51 -4.48
N SER A 37 12.04 -9.71 -5.70
CA SER A 37 12.85 -9.80 -6.92
C SER A 37 13.47 -8.46 -7.32
N TYR A 38 12.80 -7.34 -7.02
CA TYR A 38 13.28 -5.98 -7.29
C TYR A 38 13.53 -5.17 -6.01
N TRP A 39 12.51 -5.05 -5.15
CA TRP A 39 12.63 -4.36 -3.86
C TRP A 39 12.95 -5.32 -2.72
N GLY A 40 13.93 -4.95 -1.89
CA GLY A 40 14.09 -5.55 -0.58
C GLY A 40 13.03 -5.05 0.39
N LEU A 41 12.87 -5.73 1.53
CA LEU A 41 11.89 -5.31 2.55
C LEU A 41 12.17 -3.90 3.11
N SER A 42 13.43 -3.47 3.12
CA SER A 42 13.81 -2.10 3.48
C SER A 42 13.25 -1.06 2.52
N ASP A 43 13.19 -1.37 1.22
CA ASP A 43 12.71 -0.46 0.19
C ASP A 43 11.20 -0.25 0.31
N TYR A 44 10.45 -1.33 0.54
CA TYR A 44 9.03 -1.26 0.87
C TYR A 44 8.77 -0.39 2.09
N LYS A 45 9.45 -0.67 3.21
CA LYS A 45 9.30 0.11 4.45
C LYS A 45 9.64 1.59 4.24
N GLN A 46 10.68 1.90 3.46
CA GLN A 46 11.05 3.27 3.15
C GLN A 46 10.02 3.95 2.24
N SER A 47 9.47 3.26 1.25
CA SER A 47 8.40 3.75 0.39
C SER A 47 7.14 4.05 1.21
N TRP A 48 6.71 3.11 2.04
CA TRP A 48 5.57 3.27 2.95
C TRP A 48 5.78 4.46 3.89
N LEU A 49 6.96 4.58 4.48
CA LEU A 49 7.29 5.68 5.37
C LEU A 49 7.16 7.05 4.69
N LYS A 50 7.74 7.20 3.49
CA LYS A 50 7.66 8.44 2.70
C LYS A 50 6.23 8.75 2.29
N SER A 51 5.50 7.74 1.84
CA SER A 51 4.11 7.89 1.40
C SER A 51 3.20 8.32 2.55
N LEU A 52 3.32 7.67 3.72
CA LEU A 52 2.59 8.03 4.94
C LEU A 52 2.97 9.44 5.41
N GLU A 53 4.25 9.81 5.39
CA GLU A 53 4.69 11.16 5.77
C GLU A 53 4.02 12.23 4.92
N SER A 54 4.06 12.06 3.59
CA SER A 54 3.42 12.97 2.63
C SER A 54 1.91 13.02 2.83
N GLY A 55 1.25 11.86 2.89
CA GLY A 55 -0.20 11.76 3.01
C GLY A 55 -0.75 12.34 4.32
N LEU A 56 -0.10 12.07 5.44
CA LEU A 56 -0.47 12.62 6.75
C LEU A 56 -0.28 14.14 6.80
N ALA A 57 0.79 14.67 6.20
CA ALA A 57 1.06 16.10 6.16
C ALA A 57 0.04 16.85 5.29
N LYS A 58 -0.31 16.29 4.14
CA LYS A 58 -1.29 16.87 3.21
C LYS A 58 -2.75 16.61 3.61
N LYS A 59 -3.00 15.63 4.49
CA LYS A 59 -4.33 15.12 4.84
C LYS A 59 -5.12 14.68 3.61
N ASP A 60 -4.43 13.99 2.71
CA ASP A 60 -4.97 13.50 1.46
C ASP A 60 -4.96 11.97 1.49
N HIS A 61 -3.97 11.35 0.86
CA HIS A 61 -3.83 9.90 0.88
C HIS A 61 -2.38 9.43 0.95
N ALA A 62 -2.21 8.17 1.35
CA ALA A 62 -0.95 7.43 1.30
C ALA A 62 -1.17 6.11 0.56
N VAL A 63 -0.11 5.61 -0.07
CA VAL A 63 -0.11 4.43 -0.94
C VAL A 63 0.97 3.47 -0.45
N LEU A 64 0.54 2.29 -0.02
CA LEU A 64 1.42 1.23 0.43
C LEU A 64 1.50 0.15 -0.65
N ALA A 65 2.55 0.21 -1.48
CA ALA A 65 2.81 -0.86 -2.44
C ALA A 65 3.09 -2.17 -1.70
N VAL A 66 2.40 -3.24 -2.08
CA VAL A 66 2.63 -4.61 -1.56
C VAL A 66 3.20 -5.55 -2.61
N SER A 67 3.40 -5.03 -3.82
CA SER A 67 4.25 -5.62 -4.86
C SER A 67 5.01 -4.51 -5.58
N MET A 68 6.24 -4.77 -5.97
CA MET A 68 7.03 -3.88 -6.81
C MET A 68 8.03 -4.69 -7.62
N TYR A 69 8.21 -4.27 -8.86
CA TYR A 69 9.07 -4.86 -9.87
C TYR A 69 9.77 -3.73 -10.62
N GLU A 70 10.65 -4.06 -11.56
CA GLU A 70 11.24 -3.06 -12.46
C GLU A 70 10.12 -2.31 -13.20
N PRO A 71 9.94 -0.99 -12.97
CA PRO A 71 8.79 -0.24 -13.50
C PRO A 71 8.61 -0.35 -15.01
N GLY A 72 9.72 -0.33 -15.77
CA GLY A 72 9.68 -0.41 -17.24
C GLY A 72 9.38 -1.80 -17.80
N GLN A 73 9.22 -2.82 -16.95
CA GLN A 73 8.97 -4.22 -17.35
C GLN A 73 7.68 -4.80 -16.76
N SER A 74 6.90 -3.97 -16.05
CA SER A 74 5.79 -4.43 -15.22
C SER A 74 4.50 -3.79 -15.66
N ASN A 75 3.44 -4.60 -15.79
CA ASN A 75 2.14 -4.10 -16.25
C ASN A 75 1.37 -3.42 -15.12
N PHE A 76 1.45 -3.95 -13.90
CA PHE A 76 0.72 -3.42 -12.75
C PHE A 76 1.39 -3.80 -11.43
N ILE A 77 1.00 -3.12 -10.36
CA ILE A 77 1.33 -3.46 -8.98
C ILE A 77 0.10 -3.42 -8.09
N PHE A 78 0.09 -4.24 -7.05
CA PHE A 78 -0.90 -4.19 -5.97
C PHE A 78 -0.50 -3.16 -4.93
N VAL A 79 -1.47 -2.34 -4.53
CA VAL A 79 -1.29 -1.29 -3.53
C VAL A 79 -2.45 -1.30 -2.54
N TRP A 80 -2.17 -0.85 -1.32
CA TRP A 80 -3.19 -0.44 -0.35
C TRP A 80 -3.19 1.08 -0.26
N VAL A 81 -4.31 1.70 -0.63
CA VAL A 81 -4.48 3.16 -0.54
C VAL A 81 -5.16 3.49 0.77
N ILE A 82 -4.67 4.51 1.45
CA ILE A 82 -5.21 5.05 2.70
C ILE A 82 -5.66 6.48 2.43
N TYR A 83 -6.96 6.73 2.49
CA TYR A 83 -7.55 8.06 2.36
C TYR A 83 -7.83 8.64 3.75
N PHE A 84 -7.33 9.85 4.02
CA PHE A 84 -7.45 10.50 5.32
C PHE A 84 -8.66 11.44 5.37
N GLU A 85 -9.58 11.19 6.28
CA GLU A 85 -10.75 12.04 6.50
C GLU A 85 -10.94 12.33 8.00
N GLU A 86 -10.60 13.57 8.39
CA GLU A 86 -10.67 14.06 9.77
C GLU A 86 -9.91 13.20 10.79
N LYS A 87 -10.59 12.25 11.41
CA LYS A 87 -10.09 11.31 12.44
C LYS A 87 -10.10 9.86 11.97
N ASN A 88 -10.57 9.60 10.77
CA ASN A 88 -10.68 8.28 10.18
C ASN A 88 -9.70 8.15 9.02
N ALA A 89 -9.33 6.90 8.73
CA ALA A 89 -8.62 6.50 7.54
C ALA A 89 -9.43 5.41 6.84
N TYR A 90 -9.68 5.58 5.56
CA TYR A 90 -10.36 4.60 4.71
C TYR A 90 -9.35 3.89 3.82
N LEU A 91 -9.44 2.57 3.75
CA LEU A 91 -8.46 1.73 3.10
C LEU A 91 -9.08 0.95 1.97
N GLN A 92 -8.47 1.02 0.80
CA GLN A 92 -8.90 0.29 -0.38
C GLN A 92 -7.71 -0.52 -0.94
N ASN A 93 -7.97 -1.77 -1.28
CA ASN A 93 -7.04 -2.56 -2.09
C ASN A 93 -7.23 -2.17 -3.55
N SER A 94 -6.15 -1.82 -4.24
CA SER A 94 -6.20 -1.33 -5.61
C SER A 94 -5.06 -1.92 -6.45
N ILE A 95 -5.30 -1.98 -7.76
CA ILE A 95 -4.30 -2.33 -8.77
C ILE A 95 -3.91 -1.03 -9.46
N LEU A 96 -2.62 -0.70 -9.42
CA LEU A 96 -2.07 0.41 -10.19
C LEU A 96 -1.50 -0.13 -11.50
N PHE A 97 -2.15 0.20 -12.62
CA PHE A 97 -1.72 -0.16 -13.97
C PHE A 97 -0.60 0.78 -14.42
N LEU A 98 0.62 0.25 -14.55
CA LEU A 98 1.82 1.02 -14.86
C LEU A 98 1.95 1.33 -16.36
N ASP A 99 1.33 0.53 -17.22
CA ASP A 99 1.27 0.76 -18.66
C ASP A 99 0.47 2.02 -19.03
N GLU A 100 -0.47 2.43 -18.18
CA GLU A 100 -1.19 3.71 -18.28
C GLU A 100 -0.35 4.91 -17.78
N HIS A 101 0.78 4.65 -17.13
CA HIS A 101 1.63 5.64 -16.48
C HIS A 101 3.12 5.48 -16.89
N PRO A 102 3.49 5.84 -18.14
CA PRO A 102 4.86 5.67 -18.64
C PRO A 102 5.93 6.45 -17.85
N ASP A 103 5.52 7.50 -17.13
CA ASP A 103 6.38 8.31 -16.27
C ASP A 103 6.37 7.85 -14.80
N PHE A 104 5.83 6.65 -14.52
CA PHE A 104 5.76 6.11 -13.17
C PHE A 104 7.13 5.99 -12.53
N THR A 105 7.24 6.54 -11.32
CA THR A 105 8.42 6.42 -10.48
C THR A 105 7.97 6.09 -9.06
N PRO A 106 8.54 5.05 -8.41
CA PRO A 106 8.05 4.61 -7.10
C PRO A 106 8.12 5.66 -5.99
N ASP A 107 9.02 6.64 -6.09
CA ASP A 107 9.14 7.77 -5.15
C ASP A 107 7.98 8.76 -5.24
N LYS A 108 7.24 8.74 -6.35
CA LYS A 108 6.06 9.58 -6.60
C LYS A 108 4.75 8.79 -6.62
N ILE A 109 4.72 7.59 -6.03
CA ILE A 109 3.56 6.68 -6.10
C ILE A 109 2.22 7.33 -5.72
N ASN A 110 2.20 8.29 -4.79
CA ASN A 110 0.97 9.02 -4.41
C ASN A 110 0.42 9.91 -5.54
N GLU A 111 1.22 10.30 -6.53
CA GLU A 111 0.77 11.14 -7.66
C GLU A 111 -0.05 10.34 -8.68
N PHE A 112 -0.07 9.01 -8.58
CA PHE A 112 -0.71 8.09 -9.52
C PHE A 112 -1.98 7.44 -8.96
N ILE A 113 -2.52 7.97 -7.86
CA ILE A 113 -3.75 7.46 -7.25
C ILE A 113 -4.84 8.53 -7.33
N GLU A 114 -5.99 8.11 -7.85
CA GLU A 114 -7.17 8.95 -7.97
C GLU A 114 -7.83 9.20 -6.59
N PRO A 115 -8.62 10.28 -6.46
CA PRO A 115 -9.39 10.56 -5.26
C PRO A 115 -10.32 9.40 -4.87
N ARG A 116 -10.62 9.30 -3.57
CA ARG A 116 -11.50 8.27 -3.03
C ARG A 116 -12.86 8.27 -3.71
N ILE A 117 -13.22 7.14 -4.30
CA ILE A 117 -14.58 6.80 -4.72
C ILE A 117 -15.05 5.56 -3.96
N THR A 118 -16.37 5.44 -3.74
CA THR A 118 -16.95 4.34 -2.96
C THR A 118 -17.75 3.36 -3.82
N HIS A 119 -18.05 3.75 -5.06
CA HIS A 119 -18.75 2.96 -6.05
C HIS A 119 -18.06 3.16 -7.40
N ASP A 120 -17.99 2.10 -8.20
CA ASP A 120 -17.47 2.17 -9.57
C ASP A 120 -18.52 2.73 -10.56
N GLU A 121 -18.15 2.75 -11.85
CA GLU A 121 -18.99 3.29 -12.94
C GLU A 121 -20.31 2.52 -13.11
N ASP A 122 -20.35 1.25 -12.70
CA ASP A 122 -21.54 0.40 -12.73
C ASP A 122 -22.38 0.53 -11.44
N GLY A 123 -21.94 1.35 -10.49
CA GLY A 123 -22.59 1.55 -9.19
C GLY A 123 -22.34 0.43 -8.19
N MET A 124 -21.35 -0.44 -8.44
CA MET A 124 -20.96 -1.50 -7.51
C MET A 124 -20.07 -0.92 -6.41
N LYS A 125 -20.31 -1.35 -5.17
CA LYS A 125 -19.54 -0.88 -4.02
C LYS A 125 -18.10 -1.39 -4.09
N ILE A 126 -17.15 -0.46 -3.94
CA ILE A 126 -15.72 -0.78 -3.84
C ILE A 126 -15.43 -1.37 -2.45
N SER A 127 -14.60 -2.41 -2.41
CA SER A 127 -14.10 -3.00 -1.17
C SER A 127 -13.31 -1.96 -0.38
N GLU A 128 -13.82 -1.62 0.80
CA GLU A 128 -13.25 -0.60 1.65
C GLU A 128 -13.34 -1.00 3.11
N TRP A 129 -12.27 -0.75 3.84
CA TRP A 129 -12.17 -0.88 5.29
C TRP A 129 -11.87 0.47 5.90
N ASN A 130 -12.06 0.60 7.21
CA ASN A 130 -11.74 1.82 7.91
C ASN A 130 -10.99 1.52 9.21
N THR A 131 -10.17 2.47 9.63
CA THR A 131 -9.53 2.48 10.94
C THR A 131 -9.42 3.92 11.44
N ASP A 132 -8.99 4.10 12.68
CA ASP A 132 -8.76 5.42 13.24
C ASP A 132 -7.41 6.00 12.79
N LEU A 133 -7.32 7.33 12.71
CA LEU A 133 -6.10 8.02 12.27
C LEU A 133 -4.91 7.77 13.20
N ASP A 134 -5.14 7.52 14.49
CA ASP A 134 -4.08 7.28 15.45
C ASP A 134 -3.45 5.89 15.25
N SER A 135 -4.23 4.87 14.88
CA SER A 135 -3.72 3.58 14.41
C SER A 135 -2.77 3.72 13.22
N VAL A 136 -3.05 4.62 12.27
CA VAL A 136 -2.14 4.90 11.13
C VAL A 136 -0.88 5.62 11.58
N ARG A 137 -1.00 6.60 12.48
CA ARG A 137 0.16 7.32 13.05
C ARG A 137 1.07 6.39 13.84
N ASP A 138 0.51 5.43 14.57
CA ASP A 138 1.28 4.43 15.30
C ASP A 138 2.10 3.55 14.36
N PHE A 139 1.52 3.10 13.24
CA PHE A 139 2.27 2.36 12.21
C PHE A 139 3.39 3.20 11.60
N TYR A 140 3.09 4.43 11.22
CA TYR A 140 4.08 5.39 10.72
C TYR A 140 5.25 5.59 11.70
N ASN A 141 4.95 5.77 12.99
CA ASN A 141 5.97 5.93 14.03
C ASN A 141 6.79 4.65 14.26
N ARG A 142 6.24 3.46 14.00
CA ARG A 142 7.00 2.19 14.05
C ARG A 142 7.97 2.08 12.88
N LEU A 143 7.59 2.53 11.69
CA LEU A 143 8.46 2.53 10.50
C LEU A 143 9.65 3.50 10.62
N LYS A 144 9.54 4.54 11.44
CA LYS A 144 10.63 5.50 11.70
C LYS A 144 11.75 4.97 12.60
N LYS A 145 11.50 3.89 13.35
CA LYS A 145 12.43 3.32 14.33
C LYS A 145 13.34 2.29 13.67
#